data_AF-A0AAE4Q5D4-F1
#
_entry.id   AF-A0AAE4Q5D4-F1
#
_cell.length_a   1.000
_cell.length_b   1.000
_cell.length_c   1.000
_cell.angle_alpha   90.00
_cell.angle_beta   90.00
_cell.angle_gamma   90.00
#
_symmetry.space_group_name_H-M   'P 1'
#
loop_
_entity.id
_entity.type
_entity.pdbx_description
1 polymer ?
#
loop_
_entity_poly.entity_id
_entity_poly.type
_entity_poly.pdbx_seq_one_letter_code
_entity_poly.pdbx_strand_id
1 'polypeptide(L)'
;MTSNAFLTLGKAADGELISIDVVNSGKTDLSCPFCAVPLIAAKGLVNIHHFRHDGETCHESLQQLPQIPGWDHFHLCVPDFLVNVLQNYADANPGELFWHGHQHLRDLFKHNLIEIDSYTGKYRLTDAALIITGQLSLSKFSNWFRRELKARIHRKSQLVANNKLHRAHFEIEAWRQQQLMVATVYLFELTHDNGEVFYKVGRTRREVNVRLAEVMSEMKAHFNLDISAKVLRLIPYGGYLEQYVLYRYRLSKREIGKHQEYLSLDASALKGV
;
A
#
# COMPACT_ATOMS: atom_id res chain seq x y z
N MET A 1 1.27 22.33 10.11
CA MET A 1 0.57 22.63 8.83
C MET A 1 -0.61 21.69 8.75
N THR A 2 -1.83 22.20 8.92
CA THR A 2 -3.06 21.40 8.77
C THR A 2 -3.20 21.04 7.29
N SER A 3 -2.92 19.78 6.92
CA SER A 3 -3.33 19.30 5.61
C SER A 3 -4.86 19.36 5.60
N ASN A 4 -5.45 20.20 4.75
CA ASN A 4 -6.88 20.13 4.50
C ASN A 4 -7.17 18.69 4.04
N ALA A 5 -7.91 17.92 4.83
CA ALA A 5 -8.31 16.60 4.38
C ALA A 5 -9.28 16.80 3.22
N PHE A 6 -8.99 16.16 2.11
CA PHE A 6 -9.79 16.27 0.90
C PHE A 6 -10.59 14.99 0.67
N LEU A 7 -11.87 15.13 0.32
CA LEU A 7 -12.74 14.02 -0.03
C LEU A 7 -12.31 13.45 -1.39
N THR A 8 -11.87 12.19 -1.43
CA THR A 8 -11.39 11.54 -2.67
C THR A 8 -12.37 10.51 -3.24
N LEU A 9 -13.50 10.28 -2.56
CA LEU A 9 -14.52 9.31 -2.95
C LEU A 9 -15.91 9.98 -3.00
N GLY A 10 -16.63 9.74 -4.10
CA GLY A 10 -18.05 10.08 -4.23
C GLY A 10 -18.91 8.83 -4.30
N LYS A 11 -20.20 8.95 -4.00
CA LYS A 11 -21.17 7.84 -4.05
C LYS A 11 -22.16 8.04 -5.19
N ALA A 12 -22.24 7.07 -6.08
CA ALA A 12 -23.20 7.01 -7.18
C ALA A 12 -24.61 6.63 -6.68
N ALA A 13 -25.62 6.79 -7.53
CA ALA A 13 -27.02 6.55 -7.19
C ALA A 13 -27.32 5.08 -6.83
N ASP A 14 -26.58 4.14 -7.41
CA ASP A 14 -26.63 2.70 -7.09
C ASP A 14 -25.89 2.34 -5.79
N GLY A 15 -25.23 3.31 -5.17
CA GLY A 15 -24.46 3.17 -3.94
C GLY A 15 -22.98 2.82 -4.15
N GLU A 16 -22.51 2.69 -5.39
CA GLU A 16 -21.09 2.45 -5.68
C GLU A 16 -20.23 3.66 -5.26
N LEU A 17 -19.09 3.39 -4.63
CA LEU A 17 -18.08 4.40 -4.34
C LEU A 17 -17.13 4.53 -5.52
N ILE A 18 -16.92 5.76 -5.97
CA ILE A 18 -16.10 6.10 -7.14
C ILE A 18 -14.95 7.02 -6.71
N SER A 19 -13.73 6.66 -7.11
CA SER A 19 -12.53 7.48 -6.87
C SER A 19 -12.53 8.72 -7.75
N ILE A 20 -12.05 9.84 -7.19
CA ILE A 20 -11.78 11.05 -7.96
C ILE A 20 -10.88 10.75 -9.16
N ASP A 21 -9.96 9.79 -9.07
CA ASP A 21 -9.00 9.50 -10.15
C ASP A 21 -9.66 9.09 -11.47
N VAL A 22 -10.84 8.46 -11.42
CA VAL A 22 -11.55 7.96 -12.61
C VAL A 22 -12.63 8.91 -13.14
N VAL A 23 -12.86 10.05 -12.49
CA VAL A 23 -13.91 11.01 -12.85
C VAL A 23 -13.33 12.23 -13.56
N ASN A 24 -14.00 12.74 -14.60
CA ASN A 24 -13.60 13.98 -15.26
C ASN A 24 -13.85 15.19 -14.35
N SER A 25 -13.12 16.29 -14.55
CA SER A 25 -13.36 17.51 -13.75
C SER A 25 -14.72 18.13 -14.08
N GLY A 26 -15.36 18.76 -13.09
CA GLY A 26 -16.63 19.47 -13.26
C GLY A 26 -17.76 18.89 -12.41
N LYS A 27 -19.00 19.20 -12.77
CA LYS A 27 -20.19 18.63 -12.12
C LYS A 27 -20.25 17.12 -12.35
N THR A 28 -20.75 16.40 -11.35
CA THR A 28 -20.85 14.94 -11.37
C THR A 28 -22.22 14.51 -10.88
N ASP A 29 -22.63 13.28 -11.23
CA ASP A 29 -23.82 12.63 -10.68
C ASP A 29 -23.54 11.95 -9.33
N LEU A 30 -22.40 12.28 -8.69
CA LEU A 30 -21.98 11.72 -7.41
C LEU A 30 -22.42 12.60 -6.26
N SER A 31 -22.63 11.95 -5.13
CA SER A 31 -22.98 12.58 -3.87
C SER A 31 -21.94 12.30 -2.79
N CYS A 32 -21.87 13.19 -1.80
CA CYS A 32 -21.04 12.98 -0.62
C CYS A 32 -21.52 11.72 0.13
N PRO A 33 -20.64 10.74 0.40
CA PRO A 33 -21.05 9.52 1.10
C PRO A 33 -21.51 9.79 2.55
N PHE A 34 -21.21 10.98 3.10
CA PHE A 34 -21.59 11.37 4.46
C PHE A 34 -22.93 12.11 4.51
N CYS A 35 -23.13 13.14 3.69
CA CYS A 35 -24.30 14.01 3.76
C CYS A 35 -25.21 13.99 2.52
N ALA A 36 -24.88 13.19 1.51
CA ALA A 36 -25.60 13.04 0.24
C ALA A 36 -25.71 14.30 -0.64
N VAL A 37 -25.05 15.41 -0.28
CA VAL A 37 -24.98 16.62 -1.12
C VAL A 37 -24.22 16.32 -2.43
N PRO A 38 -24.64 16.85 -3.59
CA PRO A 38 -23.95 16.66 -4.86
C PRO A 38 -22.48 17.10 -4.84
N LEU A 39 -21.66 16.45 -5.65
CA LEU A 39 -20.22 16.69 -5.71
C LEU A 39 -19.76 17.27 -7.05
N ILE A 40 -18.76 18.14 -6.96
CA ILE A 40 -17.99 18.69 -8.08
C ILE A 40 -16.58 18.09 -8.01
N ALA A 41 -16.14 17.46 -9.10
CA ALA A 41 -14.77 16.96 -9.24
C ALA A 41 -13.80 18.12 -9.53
N ALA A 42 -13.01 18.48 -8.54
CA ALA A 42 -11.96 19.48 -8.63
C ALA A 42 -10.62 18.80 -8.97
N LYS A 43 -10.19 18.91 -10.23
CA LYS A 43 -8.88 18.45 -10.69
C LYS A 43 -8.09 19.62 -11.26
N GLY A 44 -6.80 19.65 -10.99
CA GLY A 44 -5.90 20.69 -11.46
C GLY A 44 -4.45 20.30 -11.25
N LEU A 45 -3.53 21.10 -11.79
CA LEU A 45 -2.10 20.81 -11.75
C LEU A 45 -1.45 21.05 -10.39
N VAL A 46 -2.08 21.89 -9.55
CA VAL A 46 -1.49 22.38 -8.28
C VAL A 46 -2.10 21.69 -7.07
N ASN A 47 -3.44 21.57 -7.03
CA ASN A 47 -4.14 20.97 -5.90
C ASN A 47 -4.33 19.48 -6.10
N ILE A 48 -4.25 18.73 -5.00
CA ILE A 48 -4.59 17.30 -4.97
C ILE A 48 -6.01 17.13 -5.53
N HIS A 49 -6.21 16.18 -6.43
CA HIS A 49 -7.52 15.87 -6.98
C HIS A 49 -8.50 15.50 -5.87
N HIS A 50 -9.65 16.18 -5.82
CA HIS A 50 -10.67 15.92 -4.81
C HIS A 50 -12.09 16.26 -5.28
N PHE A 51 -13.07 15.81 -4.52
CA PHE A 51 -14.45 16.24 -4.63
C PHE A 51 -14.72 17.40 -3.67
N ARG A 52 -15.43 18.40 -4.17
CA ARG A 52 -16.00 19.49 -3.38
C ARG A 52 -17.52 19.36 -3.39
N HIS A 53 -18.18 19.78 -2.32
CA HIS A 53 -19.64 19.88 -2.28
C HIS A 53 -20.12 20.97 -3.26
N ASP A 54 -21.22 20.73 -3.95
CA ASP A 54 -22.00 21.76 -4.65
C ASP A 54 -22.92 22.46 -3.63
N GLY A 55 -22.30 23.13 -2.65
CA GLY A 55 -22.99 23.71 -1.50
C GLY A 55 -22.14 23.67 -0.23
N GLU A 56 -22.82 23.64 0.92
CA GLU A 56 -22.17 23.55 2.22
C GLU A 56 -21.41 22.22 2.39
N THR A 57 -20.19 22.30 2.93
CA THR A 57 -19.33 21.14 3.16
C THR A 57 -19.58 20.56 4.55
N CYS A 58 -19.88 19.26 4.64
CA CYS A 58 -20.12 18.63 5.94
C CYS A 58 -18.82 18.39 6.72
N HIS A 59 -18.92 18.35 8.05
CA HIS A 59 -17.77 18.18 8.95
C HIS A 59 -17.03 16.86 8.71
N GLU A 60 -17.76 15.77 8.47
CA GLU A 60 -17.19 14.43 8.27
C GLU A 60 -16.26 14.37 7.04
N SER A 61 -16.60 15.11 5.98
CA SER A 61 -15.78 15.14 4.75
C SER A 61 -14.46 15.90 4.91
N LEU A 62 -14.33 16.72 5.96
CA LEU A 62 -13.12 17.44 6.33
C LEU A 62 -12.17 16.60 7.20
N GLN A 63 -12.56 15.37 7.55
CA GLN A 63 -11.71 14.46 8.32
C GLN A 63 -10.86 13.60 7.39
N GLN A 64 -9.57 13.44 7.73
CA GLN A 64 -8.70 12.56 6.98
C GLN A 64 -9.14 11.11 7.16
N LEU A 65 -9.27 10.38 6.06
CA LEU A 65 -9.50 8.95 6.13
C LEU A 65 -8.32 8.27 6.83
N PRO A 66 -8.57 7.35 7.77
CA PRO A 66 -7.50 6.68 8.48
C PRO A 66 -6.63 5.88 7.50
N GLN A 67 -5.32 5.94 7.71
CA GLN A 67 -4.38 5.11 6.97
C GLN A 67 -4.63 3.61 7.27
N ILE A 68 -4.27 2.77 6.30
CA ILE A 68 -4.25 1.31 6.39
C ILE A 68 -2.80 0.90 6.70
N PRO A 69 -2.49 0.49 7.94
CA PRO A 69 -1.14 0.04 8.31
C PRO A 69 -0.72 -1.17 7.48
N GLY A 70 0.54 -1.18 7.03
CA GLY A 70 1.05 -2.18 6.09
C GLY A 70 0.67 -1.91 4.63
N TRP A 71 -0.01 -0.81 4.32
CA TRP A 71 -0.25 -0.38 2.94
C TRP A 71 0.15 1.08 2.74
N ASP A 72 -0.42 1.99 3.53
CA ASP A 72 -0.09 3.42 3.44
C ASP A 72 1.26 3.72 4.12
N HIS A 73 1.66 2.90 5.10
CA HIS A 73 2.96 2.98 5.78
C HIS A 73 3.32 1.65 6.46
N PHE A 74 4.61 1.38 6.65
CA PHE A 74 5.12 0.15 7.28
C PHE A 74 5.60 0.31 8.72
N HIS A 75 5.47 1.51 9.31
CA HIS A 75 5.86 1.77 10.70
C HIS A 75 4.84 1.26 11.73
N LEU A 76 3.64 0.83 11.30
CA LEU A 76 2.61 0.22 12.15
C LEU A 76 2.22 1.02 13.41
N CYS A 77 2.28 2.36 13.34
CA CYS A 77 2.03 3.28 14.46
C CYS A 77 3.01 3.11 15.64
N VAL A 78 4.19 2.52 15.39
CA VAL A 78 5.31 2.47 16.32
C VAL A 78 6.02 3.82 16.35
N PRO A 79 6.51 4.30 17.52
CA PRO A 79 7.30 5.51 17.61
C PRO A 79 8.52 5.51 16.69
N ASP A 80 8.80 6.64 16.03
CA ASP A 80 9.87 6.75 15.03
C ASP A 80 11.26 6.36 15.58
N PHE A 81 11.55 6.65 16.85
CA PHE A 81 12.83 6.24 17.44
C PHE A 81 13.00 4.71 17.48
N LEU A 82 11.93 3.95 17.73
CA LEU A 82 11.98 2.48 17.70
C LEU A 82 12.05 1.95 16.27
N VAL A 83 11.38 2.61 15.33
CA VAL A 83 11.52 2.31 13.90
C VAL A 83 12.98 2.45 13.48
N ASN A 84 13.64 3.55 13.86
CA ASN A 84 15.05 3.78 13.57
C ASN A 84 15.96 2.74 14.24
N VAL A 85 15.69 2.37 15.49
CA VAL A 85 16.43 1.31 16.19
C VAL A 85 16.34 -0.02 15.43
N LEU A 86 15.14 -0.40 14.98
CA LEU A 86 14.94 -1.63 14.22
C LEU A 86 15.58 -1.58 12.83
N GLN A 87 15.45 -0.47 12.12
CA GLN A 87 16.04 -0.29 10.79
C GLN A 87 17.56 -0.35 10.84
N ASN A 88 18.18 0.38 11.76
CA ASN A 88 19.64 0.33 11.97
C ASN A 88 20.13 -1.08 12.31
N TYR A 89 19.36 -1.82 13.13
CA TYR A 89 19.68 -3.21 13.45
C TYR A 89 19.61 -4.11 12.23
N ALA A 90 18.56 -3.97 11.42
CA ALA A 90 18.35 -4.75 10.20
C ALA A 90 19.39 -4.48 9.12
N ASP A 91 19.85 -3.23 9.00
CA ASP A 91 20.90 -2.84 8.06
C ASP A 91 22.26 -3.43 8.50
N ALA A 92 22.52 -3.46 9.81
CA ALA A 92 23.73 -4.08 10.37
C ALA A 92 23.68 -5.63 10.38
N ASN A 93 22.48 -6.22 10.44
CA ASN A 93 22.26 -7.67 10.51
C ASN A 93 21.20 -8.13 9.49
N PRO A 94 21.51 -8.11 8.18
CA PRO A 94 20.52 -8.43 7.15
C PRO A 94 19.99 -9.86 7.27
N GLY A 95 18.66 -10.00 7.38
CA GLY A 95 17.99 -11.30 7.45
C GLY A 95 18.04 -11.98 8.82
N GLU A 96 18.63 -11.34 9.83
CA GLU A 96 18.63 -11.85 11.20
C GLU A 96 17.20 -11.84 11.79
N LEU A 97 16.85 -12.91 12.48
CA LEU A 97 15.53 -13.11 13.09
C LEU A 97 15.56 -12.93 14.61
N PHE A 98 16.75 -12.99 15.21
CA PHE A 98 16.95 -12.80 16.64
C PHE A 98 17.45 -11.39 16.94
N TRP A 99 17.02 -10.83 18.06
CA TRP A 99 17.48 -9.55 18.55
C TRP A 99 18.61 -9.75 19.55
N HIS A 100 19.78 -9.18 19.25
CA HIS A 100 20.97 -9.27 20.10
C HIS A 100 21.32 -7.97 20.84
N GLY A 101 20.58 -6.88 20.59
CA GLY A 101 20.81 -5.61 21.25
C GLY A 101 20.38 -5.62 22.73
N HIS A 102 21.16 -4.98 23.59
CA HIS A 102 20.78 -4.81 25.00
C HIS A 102 20.01 -3.50 25.26
N GLN A 103 20.05 -2.57 24.31
CA GLN A 103 19.38 -1.27 24.41
C GLN A 103 17.89 -1.40 24.05
N HIS A 104 17.06 -0.54 24.66
CA HIS A 104 15.62 -0.42 24.37
C HIS A 104 14.76 -1.68 24.55
N LEU A 105 15.28 -2.76 25.17
CA LEU A 105 14.53 -4.01 25.37
C LEU A 105 13.15 -3.79 25.98
N ARG A 106 13.05 -2.92 27.01
CA ARG A 106 11.76 -2.59 27.65
C ARG A 106 10.77 -1.99 26.66
N ASP A 107 11.21 -1.06 25.82
CA ASP A 107 10.36 -0.41 24.83
C ASP A 107 9.98 -1.36 23.70
N LEU A 108 10.93 -2.18 23.23
CA LEU A 108 10.69 -3.21 22.22
C LEU A 108 9.65 -4.24 22.70
N PHE A 109 9.74 -4.70 23.96
CA PHE A 109 8.72 -5.56 24.56
C PHE A 109 7.37 -4.86 24.72
N LYS A 110 7.36 -3.62 25.22
CA LYS A 110 6.14 -2.82 25.40
C LYS A 110 5.36 -2.65 24.09
N HIS A 111 6.07 -2.55 22.97
CA HIS A 111 5.49 -2.40 21.64
C HIS A 111 5.33 -3.73 20.87
N ASN A 112 5.57 -4.89 21.52
CA ASN A 112 5.49 -6.23 20.91
C ASN A 112 6.37 -6.39 19.65
N LEU A 113 7.57 -5.81 19.67
CA LEU A 113 8.54 -5.86 18.57
C LEU A 113 9.54 -7.00 18.73
N ILE A 114 9.71 -7.48 19.95
CA ILE A 114 10.45 -8.68 20.29
C ILE A 114 9.63 -9.57 21.21
N GLU A 115 9.92 -10.86 21.16
CA GLU A 115 9.38 -11.88 22.07
C GLU A 115 10.50 -12.83 22.51
N ILE A 116 10.28 -13.62 23.56
CA ILE A 116 11.23 -14.66 23.96
C ILE A 116 10.89 -15.93 23.20
N ASP A 117 11.84 -16.42 22.41
CA ASP A 117 11.71 -17.70 21.72
C ASP A 117 11.72 -18.84 22.74
N SER A 118 10.67 -19.67 22.72
CA SER A 118 10.45 -20.70 23.75
C SER A 118 11.50 -21.82 23.71
N TYR A 119 12.18 -22.03 22.59
CA TYR A 119 13.15 -23.10 22.43
C TYR A 119 14.57 -22.66 22.82
N THR A 120 14.97 -21.46 22.40
CA THR A 120 16.32 -20.94 22.59
C THR A 120 16.46 -19.99 23.78
N GLY A 121 15.35 -19.47 24.30
CA GLY A 121 15.33 -18.41 25.32
C GLY A 121 15.84 -17.06 24.83
N LYS A 122 16.16 -16.93 23.54
CA LYS A 122 16.66 -15.69 22.92
C LYS A 122 15.53 -14.76 22.55
N TYR A 123 15.83 -13.47 22.41
CA TYR A 123 14.87 -12.51 21.88
C TYR A 123 14.72 -12.70 20.37
N ARG A 124 13.48 -12.87 19.90
CA ARG A 124 13.12 -13.04 18.50
C ARG A 124 12.34 -11.82 18.03
N LEU A 125 12.64 -11.34 16.83
CA LEU A 125 11.85 -10.29 16.18
C LEU A 125 10.45 -10.82 15.85
N THR A 126 9.43 -10.04 16.19
CA THR A 126 8.03 -10.38 15.84
C THR A 126 7.74 -10.06 14.37
N ASP A 127 6.62 -10.56 13.85
CA ASP A 127 6.18 -10.23 12.50
C ASP A 127 6.03 -8.70 12.30
N ALA A 128 5.60 -7.97 13.33
CA ALA A 128 5.50 -6.51 13.28
C ALA A 128 6.87 -5.84 13.09
N ALA A 129 7.89 -6.28 13.85
CA ALA A 129 9.25 -5.78 13.68
C ALA A 129 9.82 -6.14 12.31
N LEU A 130 9.59 -7.36 11.83
CA LEU A 130 10.02 -7.80 10.51
C LEU A 130 9.29 -7.08 9.36
N ILE A 131 8.05 -6.62 9.57
CA ILE A 131 7.37 -5.74 8.62
C ILE A 131 8.04 -4.38 8.59
N ILE A 132 8.32 -3.80 9.77
CA ILE A 132 8.99 -2.49 9.90
C ILE A 132 10.37 -2.52 9.25
N THR A 133 11.13 -3.61 9.36
CA THR A 133 12.45 -3.72 8.72
C THR A 133 12.39 -4.11 7.23
N GLY A 134 11.22 -4.56 6.76
CA GLY A 134 11.04 -5.12 5.42
C GLY A 134 11.53 -6.57 5.29
N GLN A 135 11.86 -7.23 6.40
CA GLN A 135 12.43 -8.58 6.42
C GLN A 135 11.38 -9.70 6.49
N LEU A 136 10.11 -9.42 6.78
CA LEU A 136 9.04 -10.44 6.77
C LEU A 136 8.81 -11.00 5.35
N SER A 137 8.69 -12.33 5.21
CA SER A 137 8.40 -12.93 3.90
C SER A 137 7.04 -12.49 3.36
N LEU A 138 6.88 -12.43 2.03
CA LEU A 138 5.61 -12.03 1.40
C LEU A 138 4.44 -12.93 1.81
N SER A 139 4.68 -14.24 2.01
CA SER A 139 3.66 -15.18 2.48
C SER A 139 3.19 -14.87 3.90
N LYS A 140 4.10 -14.58 4.83
CA LYS A 140 3.76 -14.20 6.20
C LYS A 140 3.10 -12.84 6.25
N PHE A 141 3.62 -11.87 5.50
CA PHE A 141 2.99 -10.54 5.36
C PHE A 141 1.57 -10.65 4.82
N SER A 142 1.33 -11.48 3.80
CA SER A 142 0.00 -11.72 3.23
C SER A 142 -0.99 -12.23 4.30
N ASN A 143 -0.58 -13.20 5.09
CA ASN A 143 -1.40 -13.74 6.18
C ASN A 143 -1.66 -12.71 7.27
N TRP A 144 -0.62 -11.96 7.67
CA TRP A 144 -0.74 -10.88 8.64
C TRP A 144 -1.71 -9.79 8.15
N PHE A 145 -1.51 -9.28 6.94
CA PHE A 145 -2.28 -8.18 6.38
C PHE A 145 -3.77 -8.54 6.22
N ARG A 146 -4.07 -9.74 5.72
CA ARG A 146 -5.46 -10.22 5.60
C ARG A 146 -6.16 -10.29 6.97
N ARG A 147 -5.45 -10.71 8.01
CA ARG A 147 -5.99 -10.73 9.38
C ARG A 147 -6.26 -9.31 9.89
N GLU A 148 -5.33 -8.38 9.66
CA GLU A 148 -5.50 -6.97 10.04
C GLU A 148 -6.70 -6.33 9.33
N LEU A 149 -6.83 -6.52 8.02
CA LEU A 149 -7.96 -6.01 7.24
C LEU A 149 -9.30 -6.52 7.78
N LYS A 150 -9.39 -7.83 8.06
CA LYS A 150 -10.59 -8.45 8.65
C LYS A 150 -10.93 -7.86 10.02
N ALA A 151 -9.93 -7.69 10.89
CA ALA A 151 -10.12 -7.11 12.22
C ALA A 151 -10.60 -5.65 12.14
N ARG A 152 -10.06 -4.87 11.19
CA ARG A 152 -10.45 -3.47 10.97
C ARG A 152 -11.91 -3.33 10.53
N ILE A 153 -12.35 -4.15 9.58
CA ILE A 153 -13.75 -4.16 9.12
C ILE A 153 -14.69 -4.54 10.26
N HIS A 154 -14.34 -5.58 11.03
CA HIS A 154 -15.13 -6.00 12.18
C HIS A 154 -15.25 -4.88 13.22
N ARG A 155 -14.14 -4.24 13.59
CA ARG A 155 -14.12 -3.13 14.54
C ARG A 155 -14.98 -1.95 14.05
N LYS A 156 -14.85 -1.55 12.78
CA LYS A 156 -15.66 -0.47 12.21
C LYS A 156 -17.15 -0.82 12.17
N SER A 157 -17.49 -2.06 11.82
CA SER A 157 -18.88 -2.54 11.83
C SER A 157 -19.48 -2.43 13.24
N GLN A 158 -18.73 -2.79 14.28
CA GLN A 158 -19.18 -2.64 15.67
C GLN A 158 -19.36 -1.16 16.08
N LEU A 159 -18.46 -0.28 15.65
CA LEU A 159 -18.59 1.16 15.94
C LEU A 159 -19.82 1.76 15.27
N VAL A 160 -20.11 1.37 14.02
CA VAL A 160 -21.34 1.80 13.31
C VAL A 160 -22.58 1.26 14.01
N ALA A 161 -22.62 -0.02 14.35
CA ALA A 161 -23.76 -0.63 15.05
C ALA A 161 -24.07 0.03 16.40
N ASN A 162 -23.03 0.57 17.07
CA ASN A 162 -23.16 1.28 18.34
C ASN A 162 -23.34 2.81 18.17
N ASN A 163 -23.59 3.30 16.96
CA ASN A 163 -23.72 4.73 16.63
C ASN A 163 -22.50 5.59 17.06
N LYS A 164 -21.31 4.98 17.13
CA LYS A 164 -20.04 5.66 17.47
C LYS A 164 -19.24 6.10 16.25
N LEU A 165 -19.69 5.74 15.05
CA LEU A 165 -19.02 6.05 13.79
C LEU A 165 -20.06 6.17 12.66
N HIS A 166 -19.93 7.19 11.82
CA HIS A 166 -20.77 7.35 10.65
C HIS A 166 -20.62 6.15 9.70
N ARG A 167 -21.75 5.62 9.18
CA ARG A 167 -21.79 4.41 8.33
C ARG A 167 -20.86 4.51 7.11
N ALA A 168 -20.76 5.69 6.51
CA ALA A 168 -19.86 5.95 5.39
C ALA A 168 -18.39 5.59 5.66
N HIS A 169 -17.89 5.75 6.90
CA HIS A 169 -16.50 5.35 7.21
C HIS A 169 -16.26 3.84 7.14
N PHE A 170 -17.31 3.05 7.37
CA PHE A 170 -17.28 1.60 7.17
C PHE A 170 -17.34 1.26 5.68
N GLU A 171 -18.27 1.88 4.94
CA GLU A 171 -18.43 1.65 3.49
C GLU A 171 -17.14 2.01 2.72
N ILE A 172 -16.53 3.15 3.05
CA ILE A 172 -15.26 3.60 2.48
C ILE A 172 -14.11 2.62 2.81
N GLU A 173 -14.03 2.12 4.05
CA GLU A 173 -13.00 1.14 4.43
C GLU A 173 -13.19 -0.16 3.66
N ALA A 174 -14.42 -0.68 3.62
CA ALA A 174 -14.75 -1.90 2.91
C ALA A 174 -14.41 -1.80 1.42
N TRP A 175 -14.77 -0.68 0.79
CA TRP A 175 -14.44 -0.42 -0.60
C TRP A 175 -12.93 -0.33 -0.82
N ARG A 176 -12.19 0.44 0.00
CA ARG A 176 -10.71 0.55 -0.11
C ARG A 176 -10.04 -0.81 -0.01
N GLN A 177 -10.45 -1.63 0.96
CA GLN A 177 -9.94 -2.99 1.11
C GLN A 177 -10.29 -3.87 -0.08
N GLN A 178 -11.54 -3.81 -0.56
CA GLN A 178 -11.95 -4.54 -1.76
C GLN A 178 -11.09 -4.18 -2.97
N GLN A 179 -10.82 -2.90 -3.22
CA GLN A 179 -9.97 -2.46 -4.33
C GLN A 179 -8.55 -3.05 -4.27
N LEU A 180 -7.99 -3.24 -3.08
CA LEU A 180 -6.71 -3.90 -2.89
C LEU A 180 -6.81 -5.41 -3.15
N MET A 181 -7.90 -6.03 -2.68
CA MET A 181 -8.11 -7.47 -2.75
C MET A 181 -8.59 -7.95 -4.12
N VAL A 182 -9.18 -7.11 -4.98
CA VAL A 182 -9.59 -7.52 -6.34
C VAL A 182 -8.49 -7.35 -7.38
N ALA A 183 -7.47 -6.55 -7.09
CA ALA A 183 -6.37 -6.32 -8.01
C ALA A 183 -5.40 -7.52 -8.03
N THR A 184 -4.82 -7.78 -9.21
CA THR A 184 -3.74 -8.75 -9.41
C THR A 184 -2.41 -8.02 -9.29
N VAL A 185 -1.49 -8.56 -8.48
CA VAL A 185 -0.10 -8.11 -8.46
C VAL A 185 0.69 -8.89 -9.51
N TYR A 186 1.61 -8.22 -10.19
CA TYR A 186 2.47 -8.81 -11.19
C TYR A 186 3.94 -8.48 -10.93
N LEU A 187 4.82 -9.39 -11.37
CA LEU A 187 6.23 -9.14 -11.58
C LEU A 187 6.52 -9.38 -13.06
N PHE A 188 6.94 -8.33 -13.75
CA PHE A 188 7.42 -8.42 -15.12
C PHE A 188 8.94 -8.34 -15.12
N GLU A 189 9.56 -9.18 -15.94
CA GLU A 189 10.95 -9.06 -16.37
C GLU A 189 10.95 -8.29 -17.69
N LEU A 190 11.80 -7.28 -17.77
CA LEU A 190 11.98 -6.43 -18.93
C LEU A 190 13.44 -6.54 -19.35
N THR A 191 13.68 -6.70 -20.65
CA THR A 191 15.02 -6.86 -21.20
C THR A 191 15.21 -5.91 -22.37
N HIS A 192 16.26 -5.10 -22.27
CA HIS A 192 16.76 -4.29 -23.36
C HIS A 192 17.42 -5.16 -24.43
N ASP A 193 17.47 -4.68 -25.67
CA ASP A 193 18.17 -5.37 -26.76
C ASP A 193 19.68 -5.57 -26.48
N ASN A 194 20.27 -4.74 -25.62
CA ASN A 194 21.67 -4.90 -25.17
C ASN A 194 21.87 -6.01 -24.12
N GLY A 195 20.80 -6.71 -23.72
CA GLY A 195 20.81 -7.80 -22.74
C GLY A 195 20.63 -7.37 -21.27
N GLU A 196 20.49 -6.07 -20.99
CA GLU A 196 20.23 -5.59 -19.64
C GLU A 196 18.81 -5.95 -19.17
N VAL A 197 18.71 -6.50 -17.95
CA VAL A 197 17.45 -6.96 -17.35
C VAL A 197 17.07 -6.09 -16.15
N PHE A 198 15.79 -5.75 -16.06
CA PHE A 198 15.20 -5.08 -14.90
C PHE A 198 13.77 -5.56 -14.69
N TYR A 199 13.21 -5.28 -13.52
CA TYR A 199 11.92 -5.82 -13.12
C TYR A 199 10.93 -4.72 -12.81
N LYS A 200 9.67 -4.94 -13.17
CA LYS A 200 8.55 -4.09 -12.76
C LYS A 200 7.64 -4.85 -11.82
N VAL A 201 7.40 -4.26 -10.66
CA VAL A 201 6.34 -4.70 -9.75
C VAL A 201 5.17 -3.74 -9.90
N GLY A 202 3.97 -4.27 -10.07
CA GLY A 202 2.80 -3.42 -10.06
C GLY A 202 1.53 -4.19 -9.81
N ARG A 203 0.41 -3.46 -9.72
CA ARG A 203 -0.93 -4.04 -9.67
C ARG A 203 -1.80 -3.61 -10.85
N THR A 204 -2.74 -4.46 -11.19
CA THR A 204 -3.73 -4.21 -12.25
C THR A 204 -5.09 -4.79 -11.91
N ARG A 205 -6.15 -4.11 -12.34
CA ARG A 205 -7.52 -4.64 -12.41
C ARG A 205 -7.93 -4.98 -13.86
N ARG A 206 -7.10 -4.61 -14.83
CA ARG A 206 -7.25 -4.95 -16.25
C ARG A 206 -6.57 -6.28 -16.54
N GLU A 207 -6.87 -6.85 -17.70
CA GLU A 207 -6.15 -7.98 -18.26
C GLU A 207 -4.63 -7.74 -18.27
N VAL A 208 -3.88 -8.74 -17.81
CA VAL A 208 -2.42 -8.63 -17.62
C VAL A 208 -1.71 -8.31 -18.92
N ASN A 209 -2.15 -8.88 -20.04
CA ASN A 209 -1.53 -8.66 -21.34
C ASN A 209 -1.69 -7.21 -21.84
N VAL A 210 -2.83 -6.58 -21.53
CA VAL A 210 -3.04 -5.16 -21.82
C VAL A 210 -2.07 -4.32 -20.99
N ARG A 211 -1.93 -4.63 -19.70
CA ARG A 211 -0.99 -3.92 -18.82
C ARG A 211 0.47 -4.12 -19.23
N LEU A 212 0.85 -5.33 -19.67
CA LEU A 212 2.19 -5.63 -20.16
C LEU A 212 2.52 -4.80 -21.40
N ALA A 213 1.59 -4.72 -22.36
CA ALA A 213 1.75 -3.91 -23.57
C ALA A 213 1.88 -2.41 -23.26
N GLU A 214 1.08 -1.87 -22.33
CA GLU A 214 1.23 -0.48 -21.84
C GLU A 214 2.65 -0.24 -21.30
N VAL A 215 3.15 -1.14 -20.45
CA VAL A 215 4.48 -1.03 -19.83
C VAL A 215 5.58 -1.11 -20.88
N MET A 216 5.49 -2.03 -21.84
CA MET A 216 6.46 -2.15 -22.92
C MET A 216 6.50 -0.86 -23.76
N SER A 217 5.34 -0.31 -24.12
CA SER A 217 5.25 0.94 -24.86
C SER A 217 5.84 2.12 -24.08
N GLU A 218 5.57 2.20 -22.77
CA GLU A 218 6.09 3.25 -21.89
C GLU A 218 7.63 3.16 -21.78
N MET A 219 8.18 1.96 -21.59
CA MET A 219 9.63 1.76 -21.48
C MET A 219 10.34 1.97 -22.81
N LYS A 220 9.75 1.53 -23.92
CA LYS A 220 10.28 1.81 -25.26
C LYS A 220 10.38 3.32 -25.51
N ALA A 221 9.33 4.06 -25.17
CA ALA A 221 9.34 5.52 -25.29
C ALA A 221 10.35 6.19 -24.35
N HIS A 222 10.52 5.68 -23.13
CA HIS A 222 11.45 6.24 -22.15
C HIS A 222 12.92 6.05 -22.56
N PHE A 223 13.29 4.84 -22.96
CA PHE A 223 14.68 4.50 -23.29
C PHE A 223 15.05 4.71 -24.74
N ASN A 224 14.05 4.90 -25.63
CA ASN A 224 14.24 4.90 -27.08
C ASN A 224 14.95 3.62 -27.57
N LEU A 225 14.60 2.49 -26.96
CA LEU A 225 15.13 1.15 -27.24
C LEU A 225 13.96 0.17 -27.32
N ASP A 226 14.11 -0.91 -28.10
CA ASP A 226 13.15 -2.00 -28.02
C ASP A 226 13.27 -2.72 -26.65
N ILE A 227 12.12 -3.21 -26.20
CA ILE A 227 11.94 -3.84 -24.90
C ILE A 227 11.22 -5.15 -25.14
N SER A 228 11.85 -6.25 -24.75
CA SER A 228 11.17 -7.54 -24.59
C SER A 228 10.70 -7.70 -23.14
N ALA A 229 9.61 -8.42 -22.94
CA ALA A 229 9.03 -8.57 -21.62
C ALA A 229 8.51 -9.98 -21.38
N LYS A 230 8.62 -10.44 -20.14
CA LYS A 230 8.12 -11.72 -19.67
C LYS A 230 7.36 -11.55 -18.36
N VAL A 231 6.24 -12.24 -18.26
CA VAL A 231 5.50 -12.35 -17.00
C VAL A 231 6.17 -13.41 -16.12
N LEU A 232 6.79 -12.99 -15.02
CA LEU A 232 7.44 -13.91 -14.07
C LEU A 232 6.49 -14.41 -12.99
N ARG A 233 5.62 -13.53 -12.50
CA ARG A 233 4.66 -13.83 -11.44
C ARG A 233 3.35 -13.10 -11.67
N LEU A 234 2.26 -13.78 -11.33
CA LEU A 234 0.93 -13.19 -11.16
C LEU A 234 0.33 -13.73 -9.87
N ILE A 235 -0.11 -12.82 -9.03
CA ILE A 235 -0.81 -13.16 -7.79
C ILE A 235 -2.19 -12.52 -7.87
N PRO A 236 -3.20 -13.28 -8.34
CA PRO A 236 -4.59 -12.84 -8.32
C PRO A 236 -5.01 -12.49 -6.89
N TYR A 237 -5.84 -11.47 -6.76
CA TYR A 237 -6.32 -10.99 -5.46
C TYR A 237 -5.20 -10.59 -4.48
N GLY A 238 -4.05 -10.18 -5.02
CA GLY A 238 -2.81 -9.88 -4.30
C GLY A 238 -2.40 -8.42 -4.36
N GLY A 239 -3.25 -7.51 -4.84
CA GLY A 239 -2.89 -6.11 -5.07
C GLY A 239 -2.31 -5.36 -3.87
N TYR A 240 -2.63 -5.79 -2.65
CA TYR A 240 -2.04 -5.26 -1.41
C TYR A 240 -0.54 -5.58 -1.24
N LEU A 241 0.02 -6.50 -2.01
CA LEU A 241 1.44 -6.88 -1.91
C LEU A 241 2.37 -5.87 -2.58
N GLU A 242 1.88 -5.09 -3.55
CA GLU A 242 2.70 -4.18 -4.38
C GLU A 242 3.60 -3.29 -3.52
N GLN A 243 2.99 -2.54 -2.59
CA GLN A 243 3.72 -1.60 -1.74
C GLN A 243 4.72 -2.33 -0.82
N TYR A 244 4.37 -3.51 -0.33
CA TYR A 244 5.27 -4.26 0.56
C TYR A 244 6.45 -4.85 -0.21
N VAL A 245 6.26 -5.30 -1.45
CA VAL A 245 7.36 -5.74 -2.31
C VAL A 245 8.32 -4.57 -2.55
N LEU A 246 7.81 -3.40 -2.94
CA LEU A 246 8.65 -2.21 -3.15
C LEU A 246 9.38 -1.78 -1.86
N TYR A 247 8.72 -1.91 -0.70
CA TYR A 247 9.33 -1.61 0.59
C TYR A 247 10.42 -2.59 1.01
N ARG A 248 10.15 -3.90 0.84
CA ARG A 248 11.09 -4.99 1.15
C ARG A 248 12.34 -4.91 0.28
N TYR A 249 12.17 -4.60 -1.00
CA TYR A 249 13.25 -4.53 -1.99
C TYR A 249 13.69 -3.08 -2.28
N ARG A 250 13.48 -2.15 -1.33
CA ARG A 250 13.80 -0.71 -1.49
C ARG A 250 15.28 -0.44 -1.82
N LEU A 251 16.20 -1.28 -1.34
CA LEU A 251 17.63 -1.18 -1.65
C LEU A 251 17.97 -1.65 -3.08
N SER A 252 17.08 -2.41 -3.70
CA SER A 252 17.15 -2.86 -5.08
C SER A 252 16.35 -1.96 -6.03
N LYS A 253 15.83 -0.83 -5.55
CA LYS A 253 15.01 0.07 -6.35
C LYS A 253 15.82 0.69 -7.47
N ARG A 254 15.25 0.65 -8.68
CA ARG A 254 15.82 1.24 -9.88
C ARG A 254 15.03 2.49 -10.25
N GLU A 255 15.72 3.62 -10.35
CA GLU A 255 15.10 4.86 -10.81
C GLU A 255 14.99 4.87 -12.33
N ILE A 256 13.77 5.07 -12.84
CA ILE A 256 13.49 5.19 -14.27
C ILE A 256 12.59 6.41 -14.44
N GLY A 257 13.19 7.58 -14.66
CA GLY A 257 12.48 8.86 -14.72
C GLY A 257 11.57 9.08 -13.50
N LYS A 258 10.28 9.28 -13.76
CA LYS A 258 9.25 9.46 -12.70
C LYS A 258 8.72 8.15 -12.12
N HIS A 259 9.12 7.00 -12.64
CA HIS A 259 8.54 5.72 -12.26
C HIS A 259 9.27 5.11 -11.06
N GLN A 260 8.50 4.71 -10.04
CA GLN A 260 9.00 4.26 -8.74
C GLN A 260 8.88 2.74 -8.52
N GLU A 261 8.41 2.02 -9.53
CA GLU A 261 7.92 0.64 -9.46
C GLU A 261 8.91 -0.38 -10.07
N TYR A 262 10.18 0.02 -10.23
CA TYR A 262 11.20 -0.76 -10.91
C TYR A 262 12.31 -1.23 -9.95
N LEU A 263 12.82 -2.43 -10.18
CA LEU A 263 13.81 -3.09 -9.33
C LEU A 263 14.93 -3.71 -10.17
N SER A 264 16.13 -3.78 -9.60
CA SER A 264 17.28 -4.56 -10.07
C SER A 264 17.49 -5.75 -9.12
N LEU A 265 16.99 -6.93 -9.50
CA LEU A 265 16.98 -8.12 -8.65
C LEU A 265 18.01 -9.15 -9.11
N ASP A 266 18.73 -9.74 -8.15
CA ASP A 266 19.56 -10.91 -8.38
C ASP A 266 18.76 -12.23 -8.28
N ALA A 267 19.42 -13.35 -8.60
CA ALA A 267 18.80 -14.67 -8.58
C ALA A 267 18.31 -15.13 -7.19
N SER A 268 18.89 -14.60 -6.09
CA SER A 268 18.46 -14.90 -4.74
C SER A 268 17.19 -14.13 -4.40
N ALA A 269 17.18 -12.83 -4.67
CA ALA A 269 16.05 -11.93 -4.47
C ALA A 269 14.81 -12.42 -5.23
N LEU A 270 14.96 -12.87 -6.48
CA LEU A 270 13.88 -13.40 -7.32
C LEU A 270 13.16 -14.62 -6.75
N LYS A 271 13.82 -15.43 -5.91
CA LYS A 271 13.14 -16.57 -5.25
C LYS A 271 12.16 -16.11 -4.17
N GLY A 272 12.37 -14.92 -3.62
CA GLY A 272 11.57 -14.36 -2.54
C GLY A 272 10.46 -13.40 -2.97
N VAL A 273 10.38 -13.05 -4.26
CA VAL A 273 9.36 -12.16 -4.87
C VAL A 273 8.19 -12.95 -5.43
#